data_AF-A0A8J4BBD5-F1
#
_entry.id   AF-A0A8J4BBD5-F1
#
_cell.length_a   1.000
_cell.length_b   1.000
_cell.length_c   1.000
_cell.angle_alpha   90.00
_cell.angle_beta   90.00
_cell.angle_gamma   90.00
#
_symmetry.space_group_name_H-M   'P 1'
#
loop_
_entity.id
_entity.type
_entity.pdbx_description
1 polymer ?
#
loop_
_entity_poly.entity_id
_entity_poly.type
_entity_poly.pdbx_seq_one_letter_code
_entity_poly.pdbx_strand_id
1 'polypeptide(L)'
;MLGASAVTFIATFLVAPRFKEAFKEPVDWREMHSVLAAKGVKTVTAAEAYAKAKKGAVILDVRLADSYARRAATPSVNVPLYQPIADWDFASIIRRAGFAFFGIFGTELNENFIAEVAAKVPKNKEVIVMCETGGTIDNKPGTQFGFQSRSLKALYYLQQAGYGKVLHMKGGLGDWQRGGLPLTDGSNDATPQQRQRTATTQGSRGAGATSNGTISGTGRGTGSARVAAKEMELVSSTTSSSRSRK
;
A
#
# COMPACT_ATOMS: atom_id res chain seq x y z
N MET A 1 5.44 44.14 -27.60
CA MET A 1 4.71 42.97 -27.08
C MET A 1 5.18 41.73 -27.82
N LEU A 2 6.14 41.02 -27.24
CA LEU A 2 6.66 39.74 -27.74
C LEU A 2 7.27 39.05 -26.52
N GLY A 3 6.64 37.99 -26.02
CA GLY A 3 7.17 37.25 -24.87
C GLY A 3 6.08 36.55 -24.08
N ALA A 4 5.84 35.28 -24.39
CA ALA A 4 5.26 34.28 -23.47
C ALA A 4 5.13 32.86 -24.06
N SER A 5 5.48 32.60 -25.33
CA SER A 5 5.07 31.32 -25.97
C SER A 5 6.18 30.32 -26.31
N ALA A 6 7.46 30.63 -26.09
CA ALA A 6 8.57 29.74 -26.50
C ALA A 6 9.10 28.82 -25.38
N VAL A 7 8.82 29.12 -24.10
CA VAL A 7 9.36 28.34 -22.96
C VAL A 7 8.57 27.04 -22.72
N THR A 8 7.35 26.92 -23.23
CA THR A 8 6.46 25.78 -22.97
C THR A 8 6.78 24.54 -23.84
N PHE A 9 7.44 24.70 -24.99
CA PHE A 9 7.74 23.56 -25.89
C PHE A 9 9.08 22.87 -25.60
N ILE A 10 10.10 23.58 -25.10
CA ILE A 10 11.42 22.98 -24.85
C ILE A 10 11.46 22.17 -23.55
N ALA A 11 10.73 22.60 -22.52
CA ALA A 11 10.63 21.86 -21.25
C ALA A 11 9.98 20.48 -21.42
N THR A 12 9.03 20.36 -22.35
CA THR A 12 8.33 19.09 -22.63
C THR A 12 9.25 18.06 -23.30
N PHE A 13 10.17 18.48 -24.16
CA PHE A 13 11.06 17.55 -24.89
C PHE A 13 12.30 17.08 -24.11
N LEU A 14 12.80 17.88 -23.16
CA LEU A 14 13.98 17.51 -22.35
C LEU A 14 13.62 16.77 -21.05
N VAL A 15 12.38 16.90 -20.55
CA VAL A 15 11.90 16.17 -19.36
C VAL A 15 11.30 14.81 -19.72
N ALA A 16 10.71 14.65 -20.90
CA ALA A 16 10.05 13.41 -21.33
C ALA A 16 10.93 12.13 -21.34
N PRO A 17 12.23 12.16 -21.71
CA PRO A 17 13.06 10.95 -21.71
C PRO A 17 13.33 10.42 -20.30
N ARG A 18 13.68 11.30 -19.35
CA ARG A 18 13.88 10.92 -17.94
C ARG A 18 12.57 10.63 -17.21
N PHE A 19 11.50 11.31 -17.59
CA PHE A 19 10.17 10.98 -17.10
C PHE A 19 9.85 9.53 -17.45
N LYS A 20 10.04 9.07 -18.69
CA LYS A 20 9.81 7.66 -19.09
C LYS A 20 10.60 6.63 -18.28
N GLU A 21 11.87 6.88 -17.97
CA GLU A 21 12.70 5.95 -17.17
C GLU A 21 12.13 5.75 -15.75
N ALA A 22 11.47 6.77 -15.21
CA ALA A 22 10.88 6.74 -13.87
C ALA A 22 9.55 5.92 -13.79
N PHE A 23 8.98 5.46 -14.90
CA PHE A 23 7.74 4.65 -14.92
C PHE A 23 7.90 3.26 -15.53
N LYS A 24 9.09 2.94 -16.05
CA LYS A 24 9.31 1.65 -16.67
C LYS A 24 9.48 0.62 -15.58
N GLU A 25 8.45 -0.20 -15.40
CA GLU A 25 8.72 -1.55 -14.97
C GLU A 25 9.81 -2.16 -15.85
N PRO A 26 10.73 -2.94 -15.27
CA PRO A 26 11.91 -3.40 -16.00
C PRO A 26 11.55 -4.29 -17.19
N VAL A 27 10.35 -4.87 -17.20
CA VAL A 27 9.87 -5.80 -18.22
C VAL A 27 8.48 -5.36 -18.66
N ASP A 28 8.25 -5.30 -19.97
CA ASP A 28 6.94 -4.95 -20.51
C ASP A 28 5.95 -6.13 -20.43
N TRP A 29 4.65 -5.82 -20.50
CA TRP A 29 3.62 -6.86 -20.37
C TRP A 29 3.69 -7.92 -21.47
N ARG A 30 4.05 -7.57 -22.70
CA ARG A 30 4.13 -8.53 -23.80
C ARG A 30 5.28 -9.53 -23.55
N GLU A 31 6.41 -9.06 -23.05
CA GLU A 31 7.50 -9.95 -22.63
C GLU A 31 7.09 -10.85 -21.46
N MET A 32 6.50 -10.28 -20.40
CA MET A 32 5.98 -11.07 -19.27
C MET A 32 4.97 -12.12 -19.75
N HIS A 33 4.01 -11.71 -20.59
CA HIS A 33 2.98 -12.58 -21.15
C HIS A 33 3.58 -13.73 -21.94
N SER A 34 4.57 -13.47 -22.80
CA SER A 34 5.26 -14.52 -23.57
C SER A 34 5.91 -15.56 -22.66
N VAL A 35 6.62 -15.13 -21.61
CA VAL A 35 7.25 -16.03 -20.63
C VAL A 35 6.20 -16.83 -19.86
N LEU A 36 5.13 -16.17 -19.41
CA LEU A 36 4.04 -16.80 -18.67
C LEU A 36 3.29 -17.83 -19.52
N ALA A 37 2.97 -17.49 -20.77
CA ALA A 37 2.31 -18.38 -21.72
C ALA A 37 3.18 -19.61 -22.02
N ALA A 38 4.47 -19.43 -22.28
CA ALA A 38 5.41 -20.52 -22.54
C ALA A 38 5.54 -21.48 -21.34
N LYS A 39 5.50 -20.95 -20.11
CA LYS A 39 5.54 -21.75 -18.87
C LYS A 39 4.21 -22.43 -18.52
N GLY A 40 3.11 -22.10 -19.20
CA GLY A 40 1.79 -22.66 -18.95
C GLY A 40 1.23 -22.28 -17.58
N VAL A 41 0.78 -21.01 -17.43
CA VAL A 41 0.19 -20.53 -16.16
C VAL A 41 -0.99 -21.40 -15.74
N LYS A 42 -0.84 -22.05 -14.59
CA LYS A 42 -1.93 -22.78 -13.95
C LYS A 42 -2.85 -21.79 -13.26
N THR A 43 -4.10 -21.74 -13.69
CA THR A 43 -5.12 -20.88 -13.11
C THR A 43 -6.13 -21.71 -12.31
N VAL A 44 -6.51 -21.22 -11.14
CA VAL A 44 -7.53 -21.82 -10.26
C VAL A 44 -8.68 -20.84 -10.02
N THR A 45 -9.86 -21.36 -9.76
CA THR A 45 -11.02 -20.58 -9.28
C THR A 45 -10.83 -20.18 -7.81
N ALA A 46 -11.64 -19.22 -7.34
CA ALA A 46 -11.62 -18.81 -5.94
C ALA A 46 -11.98 -19.98 -4.97
N ALA A 47 -12.94 -20.83 -5.35
CA ALA A 47 -13.33 -21.99 -4.54
C ALA A 47 -12.21 -23.04 -4.45
N GLU A 48 -11.51 -23.32 -5.56
CA GLU A 48 -10.35 -24.21 -5.57
C GLU A 48 -9.18 -23.62 -4.79
N ALA A 49 -8.94 -22.31 -4.91
CA ALA A 49 -7.93 -21.61 -4.14
C ALA A 49 -8.19 -21.75 -2.64
N TYR A 50 -9.43 -21.55 -2.19
CA TYR A 50 -9.81 -21.75 -0.80
C TYR A 50 -9.66 -23.21 -0.35
N ALA A 51 -10.05 -24.17 -1.18
CA ALA A 51 -9.88 -25.60 -0.89
C ALA A 51 -8.40 -25.99 -0.74
N LYS A 52 -7.52 -25.43 -1.58
CA LYS A 52 -6.06 -25.62 -1.51
C LYS A 52 -5.46 -24.92 -0.29
N ALA A 53 -5.94 -23.72 0.05
CA ALA A 53 -5.48 -22.98 1.22
C ALA A 53 -5.74 -23.75 2.52
N LYS A 54 -6.92 -24.37 2.64
CA LYS A 54 -7.25 -25.29 3.76
C LYS A 54 -6.31 -26.49 3.87
N LYS A 55 -5.62 -26.87 2.78
CA LYS A 55 -4.61 -27.95 2.73
C LYS A 55 -3.18 -27.43 2.89
N GLY A 56 -2.99 -26.15 3.20
CA GLY A 56 -1.70 -25.54 3.47
C GLY A 56 -1.04 -24.82 2.28
N ALA A 57 -1.76 -24.59 1.18
CA ALA A 57 -1.34 -23.62 0.17
C ALA A 57 -1.44 -22.18 0.73
N VAL A 58 -0.59 -21.28 0.26
CA VAL A 58 -0.60 -19.88 0.69
C VAL A 58 -1.30 -19.04 -0.36
N ILE A 59 -2.35 -18.33 0.04
CA ILE A 59 -2.95 -17.29 -0.79
C ILE A 59 -2.15 -16.00 -0.57
N LEU A 60 -1.48 -15.54 -1.62
CA LEU A 60 -0.72 -14.30 -1.64
C LEU A 60 -1.57 -13.19 -2.29
N ASP A 61 -2.04 -12.25 -1.48
CA ASP A 61 -2.75 -11.07 -1.95
C ASP A 61 -1.74 -9.96 -2.28
N VAL A 62 -1.64 -9.58 -3.55
CA VAL A 62 -0.67 -8.58 -4.04
C VAL A 62 -1.29 -7.20 -4.25
N ARG A 63 -2.47 -6.95 -3.70
CA ARG A 63 -3.09 -5.63 -3.68
C ARG A 63 -2.33 -4.70 -2.73
N LEU A 64 -2.65 -3.40 -2.84
CA LEU A 64 -2.16 -2.37 -1.92
C LEU A 64 -2.52 -2.75 -0.48
N ALA A 65 -1.63 -2.43 0.47
CA ALA A 65 -1.84 -2.71 1.89
C ALA A 65 -3.17 -2.14 2.39
N ASP A 66 -3.52 -0.91 2.01
CA ASP A 66 -4.81 -0.28 2.38
C ASP A 66 -6.04 -0.99 1.78
N SER A 67 -5.90 -1.60 0.59
CA SER A 67 -6.97 -2.41 0.00
C SER A 67 -7.15 -3.73 0.76
N TYR A 68 -6.03 -4.34 1.18
CA TYR A 68 -6.04 -5.55 1.99
C TYR A 68 -6.61 -5.31 3.39
N ALA A 69 -6.14 -4.27 4.08
CA ALA A 69 -6.57 -3.92 5.43
C ALA A 69 -8.08 -3.62 5.52
N ARG A 70 -8.67 -3.05 4.45
CA ARG A 70 -10.13 -2.81 4.41
C ARG A 70 -10.93 -4.09 4.26
N ARG A 71 -10.47 -5.02 3.43
CA ARG A 71 -11.08 -6.33 3.19
C ARG A 71 -10.09 -7.28 2.55
N ALA A 72 -10.04 -8.52 3.04
CA ALA A 72 -9.16 -9.54 2.49
C ALA A 72 -9.83 -10.92 2.45
N ALA A 73 -9.38 -11.77 1.52
CA ALA A 73 -9.75 -13.17 1.49
C ALA A 73 -9.13 -13.92 2.68
N THR A 74 -9.86 -14.84 3.30
CA THR A 74 -9.36 -15.60 4.47
C THR A 74 -9.26 -17.09 4.17
N PRO A 75 -8.10 -17.75 4.38
CA PRO A 75 -6.83 -17.18 4.84
C PRO A 75 -6.02 -16.60 3.67
N SER A 76 -5.39 -15.44 3.86
CA SER A 76 -4.39 -14.92 2.93
C SER A 76 -3.32 -14.11 3.66
N VAL A 77 -2.23 -13.81 2.94
CA VAL A 77 -1.14 -12.95 3.40
C VAL A 77 -0.92 -11.86 2.36
N ASN A 78 -0.74 -10.62 2.82
CA ASN A 78 -0.46 -9.49 1.94
C ASN A 78 1.04 -9.24 1.76
N VAL A 79 1.45 -9.14 0.50
CA VAL A 79 2.69 -8.50 0.08
C VAL A 79 2.36 -7.68 -1.17
N PRO A 80 2.24 -6.34 -1.07
CA PRO A 80 1.85 -5.52 -2.20
C PRO A 80 2.89 -5.56 -3.32
N LEU A 81 2.44 -5.83 -4.56
CA LEU A 81 3.32 -5.69 -5.74
C LEU A 81 3.64 -4.22 -6.02
N TYR A 82 2.68 -3.33 -5.74
CA TYR A 82 2.86 -1.89 -5.84
C TYR A 82 2.64 -1.26 -4.47
N GLN A 83 3.29 -0.13 -4.24
CA GLN A 83 3.17 0.66 -3.03
C GLN A 83 2.93 2.14 -3.37
N PRO A 84 2.40 2.95 -2.44
CA PRO A 84 2.38 4.39 -2.62
C PRO A 84 3.79 4.92 -2.88
N ILE A 85 3.91 5.92 -3.75
CA ILE A 85 5.21 6.56 -4.01
C ILE A 85 5.75 7.12 -2.69
N ALA A 86 6.86 6.55 -2.20
CA ALA A 86 7.40 6.87 -0.88
C ALA A 86 8.22 8.17 -0.90
N ASP A 87 8.92 8.41 -2.01
CA ASP A 87 9.86 9.51 -2.13
C ASP A 87 9.18 10.85 -2.46
N TRP A 88 9.84 11.92 -2.01
CA TRP A 88 9.47 13.31 -2.28
C TRP A 88 10.48 14.00 -3.19
N ASP A 89 11.27 13.23 -3.93
CA ASP A 89 12.20 13.77 -4.90
C ASP A 89 11.46 14.37 -6.11
N PHE A 90 12.18 15.14 -6.93
CA PHE A 90 11.58 15.86 -8.05
C PHE A 90 10.88 14.90 -9.04
N ALA A 91 11.44 13.72 -9.30
CA ALA A 91 10.82 12.72 -10.16
C ALA A 91 9.53 12.15 -9.56
N SER A 92 9.51 11.87 -8.26
CA SER A 92 8.34 11.34 -7.54
C SER A 92 7.24 12.36 -7.38
N ILE A 93 7.57 13.64 -7.20
CA ILE A 93 6.60 14.74 -7.20
C ILE A 93 5.93 14.86 -8.58
N ILE A 94 6.69 14.85 -9.68
CA ILE A 94 6.09 14.90 -11.02
C ILE A 94 5.26 13.63 -11.28
N ARG A 95 5.74 12.45 -10.85
CA ARG A 95 4.99 11.18 -10.96
C ARG A 95 3.65 11.26 -10.24
N ARG A 96 3.66 11.73 -9.00
CA ARG A 96 2.48 11.91 -8.16
C ARG A 96 1.52 12.95 -8.78
N ALA A 97 2.03 14.07 -9.29
CA ALA A 97 1.23 15.09 -9.96
C ALA A 97 0.60 14.58 -11.27
N GLY A 98 1.36 13.83 -12.08
CA GLY A 98 0.86 13.21 -13.31
C GLY A 98 -0.26 12.22 -13.05
N PHE A 99 -0.11 11.32 -12.07
CA PHE A 99 -1.18 10.39 -11.70
C PHE A 99 -2.40 11.11 -11.11
N ALA A 100 -2.20 12.14 -10.27
CA ALA A 100 -3.28 12.93 -9.71
C ALA A 100 -4.10 13.68 -10.79
N PHE A 101 -3.45 14.15 -11.87
CA PHE A 101 -4.14 14.76 -13.02
C PHE A 101 -5.14 13.80 -13.68
N PHE A 102 -4.89 12.49 -13.64
CA PHE A 102 -5.81 11.44 -14.10
C PHE A 102 -6.66 10.84 -12.98
N GLY A 103 -6.66 11.42 -11.77
CA GLY A 103 -7.43 10.91 -10.62
C GLY A 103 -6.92 9.59 -10.04
N ILE A 104 -5.70 9.16 -10.40
CA ILE A 104 -5.07 7.94 -9.92
C ILE A 104 -4.17 8.31 -8.74
N PHE A 105 -4.32 7.62 -7.60
CA PHE A 105 -3.34 7.72 -6.52
C PHE A 105 -2.03 7.08 -6.99
N GLY A 106 -0.96 7.88 -7.08
CA GLY A 106 0.33 7.46 -7.62
C GLY A 106 0.94 6.31 -6.83
N THR A 107 1.20 5.20 -7.53
CA THR A 107 1.84 4.00 -6.98
C THR A 107 3.07 3.65 -7.81
N GLU A 108 4.01 2.95 -7.20
CA GLU A 108 5.24 2.45 -7.81
C GLU A 108 5.46 0.97 -7.48
N LEU A 109 6.29 0.29 -8.27
CA LEU A 109 6.63 -1.11 -8.03
C LEU A 109 7.34 -1.22 -6.67
N ASN A 110 6.96 -2.20 -5.86
CA ASN A 110 7.69 -2.48 -4.63
C ASN A 110 8.99 -3.23 -4.97
N GLU A 111 10.13 -2.55 -4.86
CA GLU A 111 11.46 -3.13 -5.12
C GLU A 111 11.81 -4.27 -4.15
N ASN A 112 11.24 -4.25 -2.93
CA ASN A 112 11.43 -5.28 -1.92
C ASN A 112 10.44 -6.45 -2.06
N PHE A 113 9.57 -6.44 -3.08
CA PHE A 113 8.48 -7.42 -3.23
C PHE A 113 8.94 -8.87 -3.03
N ILE A 114 10.00 -9.30 -3.73
CA ILE A 114 10.48 -10.69 -3.62
C ILE A 114 11.09 -10.99 -2.25
N ALA A 115 11.79 -10.04 -1.64
CA ALA A 115 12.35 -10.21 -0.31
C ALA A 115 11.25 -10.36 0.76
N GLU A 116 10.21 -9.52 0.68
CA GLU A 116 9.04 -9.59 1.56
C GLU A 116 8.23 -10.89 1.37
N VAL A 117 8.06 -11.35 0.13
CA VAL A 117 7.43 -12.65 -0.11
C VAL A 117 8.28 -13.77 0.48
N ALA A 118 9.60 -13.76 0.30
CA ALA A 118 10.48 -14.78 0.87
C ALA A 118 10.43 -14.83 2.41
N ALA A 119 10.23 -13.68 3.07
CA ALA A 119 10.09 -13.60 4.52
C ALA A 119 8.78 -14.21 5.04
N LYS A 120 7.71 -14.22 4.23
CA LYS A 120 6.37 -14.67 4.65
C LYS A 120 5.94 -16.02 4.04
N VAL A 121 6.51 -16.38 2.89
CA VAL A 121 6.06 -17.49 2.05
C VAL A 121 7.24 -18.37 1.66
N PRO A 122 7.35 -19.58 2.24
CA PRO A 122 8.42 -20.52 1.88
C PRO A 122 8.34 -20.95 0.41
N LYS A 123 9.49 -21.05 -0.27
CA LYS A 123 9.57 -21.43 -1.70
C LYS A 123 9.03 -22.83 -2.03
N ASN A 124 8.96 -23.72 -1.05
CA ASN A 124 8.46 -25.09 -1.23
C ASN A 124 6.93 -25.21 -1.14
N LYS A 125 6.23 -24.15 -0.72
CA LYS A 125 4.77 -24.12 -0.62
C LYS A 125 4.13 -23.86 -1.99
N GLU A 126 2.91 -24.36 -2.17
CA GLU A 126 2.06 -23.92 -3.28
C GLU A 126 1.56 -22.51 -2.98
N VAL A 127 1.81 -21.57 -3.89
CA VAL A 127 1.46 -20.15 -3.75
C VAL A 127 0.38 -19.82 -4.76
N ILE A 128 -0.75 -19.31 -4.29
CA ILE A 128 -1.87 -18.88 -5.13
C ILE A 128 -1.91 -17.35 -5.10
N VAL A 129 -1.59 -16.72 -6.22
CA VAL A 129 -1.48 -15.27 -6.32
C VAL A 129 -2.83 -14.67 -6.70
N MET A 130 -3.29 -13.68 -5.95
CA MET A 130 -4.52 -12.94 -6.25
C MET A 130 -4.33 -11.43 -6.24
N CYS A 131 -5.17 -10.74 -7.01
CA CYS A 131 -5.34 -9.30 -6.93
C CYS A 131 -6.84 -8.95 -6.89
N GLU A 132 -7.24 -7.73 -7.23
CA GLU A 132 -8.65 -7.32 -7.11
C GLU A 132 -9.57 -8.07 -8.09
N THR A 133 -9.18 -8.12 -9.37
CA THR A 133 -10.03 -8.62 -10.47
C THR A 133 -9.45 -9.86 -11.16
N GLY A 134 -8.21 -10.22 -10.85
CA GLY A 134 -7.46 -11.21 -11.65
C GLY A 134 -7.18 -10.71 -13.08
N GLY A 135 -6.55 -11.57 -13.87
CA GLY A 135 -6.33 -11.37 -15.30
C GLY A 135 -6.47 -12.65 -16.10
N THR A 136 -6.00 -12.65 -17.34
CA THR A 136 -5.93 -13.87 -18.15
C THR A 136 -4.72 -13.83 -19.09
N ILE A 137 -4.09 -15.00 -19.32
CA ILE A 137 -3.09 -15.18 -20.37
C ILE A 137 -3.76 -15.47 -21.72
N ASP A 138 -4.98 -16.00 -21.71
CA ASP A 138 -5.70 -16.36 -22.93
C ASP A 138 -6.09 -15.11 -23.73
N ASN A 139 -5.84 -15.18 -25.03
CA ASN A 139 -6.28 -14.16 -25.98
C ASN A 139 -7.78 -14.31 -26.24
N LYS A 140 -8.54 -13.27 -25.89
CA LYS A 140 -9.93 -13.10 -26.31
C LYS A 140 -9.98 -12.28 -27.60
N PRO A 141 -11.07 -12.37 -28.40
CA PRO A 141 -11.25 -11.51 -29.56
C PRO A 141 -10.99 -10.03 -29.20
N GLY A 142 -10.07 -9.38 -29.92
CA GLY A 142 -9.64 -8.00 -29.64
C GLY A 142 -8.46 -7.84 -28.67
N THR A 143 -7.87 -8.92 -28.15
CA THR A 143 -6.66 -8.88 -27.31
C THR A 143 -5.56 -9.79 -27.88
N GLN A 144 -4.32 -9.29 -27.93
CA GLN A 144 -3.16 -10.05 -28.43
C GLN A 144 -2.29 -10.67 -27.33
N PHE A 145 -2.41 -10.17 -26.09
CA PHE A 145 -1.59 -10.57 -24.94
C PHE A 145 -2.44 -10.78 -23.67
N GLY A 146 -3.62 -11.38 -23.83
CA GLY A 146 -4.60 -11.55 -22.76
C GLY A 146 -4.97 -10.25 -22.04
N PHE A 147 -5.31 -10.34 -20.75
CA PHE A 147 -5.61 -9.20 -19.89
C PHE A 147 -4.64 -9.13 -18.72
N GLN A 148 -3.78 -8.11 -18.76
CA GLN A 148 -2.79 -7.84 -17.71
C GLN A 148 -3.47 -7.65 -16.35
N SER A 149 -2.87 -8.21 -15.30
CA SER A 149 -3.29 -7.98 -13.93
C SER A 149 -2.09 -7.99 -12.99
N ARG A 150 -2.25 -7.36 -11.81
CA ARG A 150 -1.20 -7.34 -10.78
C ARG A 150 -0.83 -8.75 -10.34
N SER A 151 -1.80 -9.67 -10.28
CA SER A 151 -1.54 -11.07 -9.90
C SER A 151 -0.72 -11.83 -10.95
N LEU A 152 -0.92 -11.58 -12.25
CA LEU A 152 -0.10 -12.21 -13.30
C LEU A 152 1.33 -11.67 -13.30
N LYS A 153 1.51 -10.38 -13.05
CA LYS A 153 2.85 -9.76 -12.94
C LYS A 153 3.61 -10.26 -11.72
N ALA A 154 2.95 -10.34 -10.57
CA ALA A 154 3.51 -10.95 -9.38
C ALA A 154 3.88 -12.43 -9.62
N LEU A 155 3.03 -13.19 -10.32
CA LEU A 155 3.33 -14.57 -10.69
C LEU A 155 4.59 -14.67 -11.55
N TYR A 156 4.78 -13.76 -12.52
CA TYR A 156 6.04 -13.66 -13.28
C TYR A 156 7.24 -13.46 -12.35
N TYR A 157 7.23 -12.45 -11.48
CA TYR A 157 8.35 -12.17 -10.57
C TYR A 157 8.65 -13.35 -9.64
N LEU A 158 7.62 -14.02 -9.11
CA LEU A 158 7.79 -15.21 -8.26
C LEU A 158 8.44 -16.37 -9.02
N GLN A 159 8.02 -16.61 -10.27
CA GLN A 159 8.63 -17.64 -11.10
C GLN A 159 10.11 -17.31 -11.41
N GLN A 160 10.46 -16.04 -11.64
CA GLN A 160 11.86 -15.64 -11.81
C GLN A 160 12.66 -15.80 -10.52
N ALA A 161 12.03 -15.58 -9.35
CA ALA A 161 12.64 -15.78 -8.04
C ALA A 161 12.75 -17.26 -7.60
N GLY A 162 12.34 -18.21 -8.45
CA GLY A 162 12.47 -19.65 -8.20
C GLY A 162 11.33 -20.28 -7.41
N TYR A 163 10.17 -19.63 -7.31
CA TYR A 163 8.97 -20.30 -6.80
C TYR A 163 8.43 -21.26 -7.87
N GLY A 164 8.53 -22.57 -7.61
CA GLY A 164 8.17 -23.61 -8.58
C GLY A 164 6.68 -23.98 -8.62
N LYS A 165 5.91 -23.68 -7.57
CA LYS A 165 4.49 -24.04 -7.43
C LYS A 165 3.63 -22.80 -7.28
N VAL A 166 3.57 -21.98 -8.33
CA VAL A 166 2.77 -20.73 -8.32
C VAL A 166 1.55 -20.90 -9.22
N LEU A 167 0.38 -20.57 -8.68
CA LEU A 167 -0.91 -20.60 -9.34
C LEU A 167 -1.48 -19.19 -9.42
N HIS A 168 -2.19 -18.88 -10.50
CA HIS A 168 -2.96 -17.64 -10.62
C HIS A 168 -4.40 -17.87 -10.17
N MET A 169 -4.97 -16.97 -9.36
CA MET A 169 -6.39 -17.03 -9.03
C MET A 169 -7.23 -16.22 -10.01
N LYS A 170 -8.11 -16.89 -10.76
CA LYS A 170 -9.05 -16.27 -11.68
C LYS A 170 -9.98 -15.32 -10.92
N GLY A 171 -10.19 -14.12 -11.47
CA GLY A 171 -11.21 -13.19 -10.98
C GLY A 171 -10.87 -12.45 -9.68
N GLY A 172 -9.76 -12.78 -9.03
CA GLY A 172 -9.27 -12.06 -7.86
C GLY A 172 -10.26 -12.06 -6.68
N LEU A 173 -10.12 -11.05 -5.81
CA LEU A 173 -11.03 -10.87 -4.67
C LEU A 173 -12.49 -10.69 -5.13
N GLY A 174 -12.74 -10.11 -6.31
CA GLY A 174 -14.10 -9.96 -6.83
C GLY A 174 -14.84 -11.29 -6.96
N ASP A 175 -14.20 -12.31 -7.55
CA ASP A 175 -14.80 -13.65 -7.68
C ASP A 175 -14.88 -14.36 -6.33
N TRP A 176 -13.90 -14.14 -5.44
CA TRP A 176 -13.92 -14.66 -4.08
C TRP A 176 -15.17 -14.18 -3.32
N GLN A 177 -15.47 -12.89 -3.40
CA GLN A 177 -16.66 -12.29 -2.77
C GLN A 177 -17.95 -12.82 -3.38
N ARG A 178 -18.04 -12.88 -4.72
CA ARG A 178 -19.23 -13.44 -5.39
C ARG A 178 -19.45 -14.92 -5.07
N GLY A 179 -18.38 -15.65 -4.78
CA GLY A 179 -18.44 -17.02 -4.30
C GLY A 179 -18.87 -17.19 -2.84
N GLY A 180 -19.11 -16.09 -2.11
CA GLY A 180 -19.49 -16.15 -0.68
C GLY A 180 -18.39 -16.72 0.22
N LEU A 181 -17.13 -16.64 -0.20
CA LEU A 181 -16.01 -17.19 0.55
C LEU A 181 -15.60 -16.26 1.69
N PRO A 182 -14.97 -16.79 2.78
CA PRO A 182 -14.70 -16.00 3.98
C PRO A 182 -13.82 -14.78 3.71
N LEU A 183 -14.18 -13.66 4.33
CA LEU A 183 -13.44 -12.41 4.31
C LEU A 183 -13.06 -12.01 5.74
N THR A 184 -11.94 -11.31 5.88
CA THR A 184 -11.68 -10.45 7.04
C THR A 184 -12.00 -9.01 6.65
N ASP A 185 -12.88 -8.38 7.42
CA ASP A 185 -13.18 -6.96 7.29
C ASP A 185 -12.26 -6.15 8.23
N GLY A 186 -11.90 -4.93 7.82
CA GLY A 186 -10.97 -4.05 8.56
C GLY A 186 -11.48 -3.51 9.91
N SER A 187 -12.52 -4.10 10.50
CA SER A 187 -13.09 -3.67 11.78
C SER A 187 -12.43 -4.28 13.02
N ASN A 188 -11.54 -5.28 12.87
CA ASN A 188 -10.97 -5.99 14.03
C ASN A 188 -9.47 -5.72 14.32
N ASP A 189 -8.71 -5.11 13.41
CA ASP A 189 -7.24 -4.95 13.58
C ASP A 189 -6.73 -3.50 13.39
N ALA A 190 -7.50 -2.49 13.80
CA ALA A 190 -7.00 -1.12 13.88
C ALA A 190 -6.02 -0.97 15.07
N THR A 191 -4.74 -0.74 14.78
CA THR A 191 -3.70 -0.41 15.77
C THR A 191 -4.10 0.84 16.59
N PRO A 192 -3.80 0.92 17.91
CA PRO A 192 -4.26 2.00 18.79
C PRO A 192 -3.98 3.43 18.29
N GLN A 193 -2.96 3.63 17.45
CA GLN A 193 -2.62 4.94 16.87
C GLN A 193 -3.67 5.50 15.88
N GLN A 194 -4.55 4.67 15.31
CA GLN A 194 -5.62 5.16 14.42
C GLN A 194 -6.91 5.55 15.17
N ARG A 195 -7.08 5.16 16.45
CA ARG A 195 -8.26 5.55 17.25
C ARG A 195 -8.23 7.01 17.68
N GLN A 196 -7.04 7.62 17.79
CA GLN A 196 -6.92 9.02 18.23
C GLN A 196 -7.22 10.03 17.12
N ARG A 197 -7.18 9.65 15.83
CA ARG A 197 -7.42 10.59 14.72
C ARG A 197 -8.89 10.73 14.32
N THR A 198 -9.73 9.73 14.61
CA THR A 198 -11.17 9.78 14.31
C THR A 198 -12.01 10.39 15.43
N ALA A 199 -11.47 10.53 16.64
CA ALA A 199 -12.19 11.14 17.78
C ALA A 199 -12.12 12.68 17.82
N THR A 200 -11.22 13.32 17.06
CA THR A 200 -10.98 14.78 17.17
C THR A 200 -11.73 15.62 16.13
N THR A 201 -12.47 15.01 15.19
CA THR A 201 -13.18 15.76 14.12
C THR A 201 -14.71 15.76 14.25
N GLN A 202 -15.27 15.25 15.35
CA GLN A 202 -16.72 15.19 15.54
C GLN A 202 -17.11 15.70 16.92
N GLY A 203 -17.11 17.03 17.10
CA GLY A 203 -17.53 17.63 18.36
C GLY A 203 -17.49 19.16 18.41
N SER A 204 -18.11 19.87 17.45
CA SER A 204 -18.47 21.29 17.69
C SER A 204 -19.48 21.87 16.67
N ARG A 205 -20.71 21.33 16.61
CA ARG A 205 -21.94 22.02 16.15
C ARG A 205 -23.12 21.21 16.71
N GLY A 206 -24.10 21.68 17.45
CA GLY A 206 -24.49 22.98 17.99
C GLY A 206 -25.90 22.73 18.52
N ALA A 207 -26.13 22.91 19.82
CA ALA A 207 -27.45 22.77 20.44
C ALA A 207 -27.79 24.09 21.13
N GLY A 208 -28.85 24.74 20.64
CA GLY A 208 -29.47 25.89 21.31
C GLY A 208 -30.72 25.44 22.06
N ALA A 209 -30.92 26.00 23.26
CA ALA A 209 -32.16 26.64 23.74
C ALA A 209 -32.21 26.70 25.29
N THR A 210 -32.31 27.94 25.81
CA THR A 210 -33.09 28.43 27.00
C THR A 210 -32.93 27.72 28.37
N SER A 211 -32.76 28.37 29.53
CA SER A 211 -33.52 29.51 30.09
C SER A 211 -32.90 30.10 31.38
N ASN A 212 -33.11 31.42 31.58
CA ASN A 212 -33.29 32.23 32.81
C ASN A 212 -32.60 31.92 34.16
N GLY A 213 -31.83 32.92 34.63
CA GLY A 213 -32.18 33.71 35.83
C GLY A 213 -31.48 33.37 37.15
N THR A 214 -30.57 34.25 37.61
CA THR A 214 -30.63 34.99 38.90
C THR A 214 -29.29 35.68 39.20
N ILE A 215 -29.38 36.97 39.53
CA ILE A 215 -28.30 37.87 39.96
C ILE A 215 -28.16 37.81 41.48
N SER A 216 -26.92 37.75 42.00
CA SER A 216 -26.39 38.63 43.05
C SER A 216 -25.07 38.11 43.63
N GLY A 217 -24.16 39.01 44.03
CA GLY A 217 -23.08 38.69 44.95
C GLY A 217 -21.70 39.21 44.56
N THR A 218 -21.40 40.43 45.01
CA THR A 218 -20.13 41.16 44.97
C THR A 218 -18.99 40.51 45.78
N GLY A 219 -17.74 40.63 45.30
CA GLY A 219 -16.55 40.41 46.13
C GLY A 219 -15.24 40.71 45.39
N ARG A 220 -14.65 41.89 45.64
CA ARG A 220 -13.27 42.25 45.23
C ARG A 220 -12.26 41.43 46.02
N GLY A 221 -11.22 40.96 45.34
CA GLY A 221 -10.01 40.41 45.97
C GLY A 221 -8.83 40.50 45.01
N THR A 222 -7.98 41.50 45.21
CA THR A 222 -6.70 41.74 44.55
C THR A 222 -5.66 40.69 44.94
N GLY A 223 -4.87 40.18 43.99
CA GLY A 223 -3.74 39.30 44.32
C GLY A 223 -2.94 38.85 43.10
N SER A 224 -1.83 39.55 42.88
CA SER A 224 -0.76 39.28 41.91
C SER A 224 -0.01 37.97 42.22
N ALA A 225 0.40 37.21 41.20
CA ALA A 225 1.80 36.74 41.06
C ALA A 225 1.99 35.82 39.84
N ARG A 226 3.18 35.99 39.27
CA ARG A 226 3.76 35.39 38.06
C ARG A 226 4.59 34.14 38.41
N VAL A 227 4.70 33.27 37.39
CA VAL A 227 5.89 32.45 37.02
C VAL A 227 6.28 31.26 37.92
N ALA A 228 6.30 30.06 37.32
CA ALA A 228 7.51 29.23 37.11
C ALA A 228 7.10 27.77 36.86
N ALA A 229 7.41 27.24 35.67
CA ALA A 229 7.53 25.80 35.45
C ALA A 229 8.95 25.51 34.98
N LYS A 230 9.52 24.50 35.62
CA LYS A 230 10.93 24.28 35.90
C LYS A 230 11.56 23.37 34.85
N GLU A 231 12.80 23.73 34.53
CA GLU A 231 13.82 23.07 33.73
C GLU A 231 14.14 21.66 34.27
N MET A 232 14.32 20.68 33.37
CA MET A 232 14.71 19.31 33.72
C MET A 232 16.10 19.03 33.13
N GLU A 233 17.02 18.78 34.05
CA GLU A 233 18.46 18.74 33.87
C GLU A 233 18.94 17.43 33.23
N LEU A 234 19.99 17.56 32.43
CA LEU A 234 20.77 16.54 31.75
C LEU A 234 21.88 16.06 32.70
N VAL A 235 21.89 14.77 33.09
CA VAL A 235 23.01 14.18 33.85
C VAL A 235 23.66 13.06 33.04
N SER A 236 24.83 13.38 32.50
CA SER A 236 25.84 12.43 32.04
C SER A 236 26.60 11.87 33.25
N SER A 237 26.87 10.57 33.28
CA SER A 237 27.88 10.00 34.17
C SER A 237 28.84 9.12 33.37
N THR A 238 30.11 9.52 33.41
CA THR A 238 31.28 8.80 32.92
C THR A 238 32.18 8.58 34.13
N THR A 239 32.57 7.34 34.44
CA THR A 239 33.72 7.03 35.32
C THR A 239 34.14 5.58 35.01
N SER A 240 35.19 5.38 34.22
CA SER A 240 36.61 5.24 34.60
C SER A 240 37.00 3.77 34.77
N SER A 241 37.87 3.32 33.86
CA SER A 241 38.57 2.05 33.86
C SER A 241 39.97 2.27 34.41
N SER A 242 40.43 1.41 35.32
CA SER A 242 41.82 1.39 35.77
C SER A 242 42.36 -0.03 35.99
N ARG A 243 43.50 -0.30 35.32
CA ARG A 243 44.64 -1.22 35.60
C ARG A 243 44.36 -2.68 36.03
N SER A 244 44.78 -3.71 35.30
CA SER A 244 46.13 -4.18 34.88
C SER A 244 46.84 -5.11 35.89
N ARG A 245 47.29 -6.25 35.33
CA ARG A 245 48.26 -7.29 35.79
C ARG A 245 47.77 -8.39 36.74
N LYS A 246 47.74 -9.62 36.24
CA LYS A 246 48.92 -10.52 36.22
C LYS A 246 48.96 -11.29 34.91
#